data_AF-A0A846MUH2-F1
#
_entry.id   AF-A0A846MUH2-F1
#
_cell.length_a   1.000
_cell.length_b   1.000
_cell.length_c   1.000
_cell.angle_alpha   90.00
_cell.angle_beta   90.00
_cell.angle_gamma   90.00
#
_symmetry.space_group_name_H-M   'P 1'
#
loop_
_entity.id
_entity.type
_entity.pdbx_description
1 polymer ?
#
loop_
_entity_poly.entity_id
_entity_poly.type
_entity_poly.pdbx_seq_one_letter_code
_entity_poly.pdbx_strand_id
1 'polypeptide(L)'
;MLPFAATLVFAVALDWSTKALVMAGYMPKLGRRCFRHPLGKFPPGLTAALIILDVSLAFAASFISSPALQVALGLAAAGAVGNGVDQIRHGGVLDFIDLKVWPVFNIADAAIVTGTVLASITLI
;
A
#
# COMPACT_ATOMS: atom_id res chain seq x y z
N MET A 1 17.84 4.07 8.74
CA MET A 1 17.17 5.24 8.13
C MET A 1 17.10 5.15 6.62
N LEU A 2 18.24 5.03 5.91
CA LEU A 2 18.25 4.86 4.44
C LEU A 2 17.35 3.72 3.91
N PRO A 3 17.36 2.50 4.49
CA PRO A 3 16.55 1.40 3.95
C PRO A 3 15.04 1.65 4.11
N PHE A 4 14.58 2.11 5.28
CA PHE A 4 13.16 2.44 5.49
C PHE A 4 12.65 3.48 4.48
N ALA A 5 13.33 4.63 4.39
CA ALA A 5 12.91 5.72 3.52
C ALA A 5 12.98 5.33 2.03
N ALA A 6 14.04 4.62 1.61
CA ALA A 6 14.18 4.16 0.24
C ALA A 6 13.07 3.16 -0.14
N THR A 7 12.77 2.19 0.73
CA THR A 7 11.70 1.22 0.49
C THR A 7 10.33 1.88 0.48
N LEU A 8 10.06 2.80 1.42
CA LEU A 8 8.81 3.55 1.49
C LEU A 8 8.55 4.31 0.18
N VAL A 9 9.52 5.11 -0.26
CA VAL A 9 9.43 5.92 -1.48
C VAL A 9 9.28 5.04 -2.72
N PHE A 10 10.08 3.97 -2.82
CA PHE A 10 10.05 3.07 -3.97
C PHE A 10 8.69 2.36 -4.12
N ALA A 11 8.15 1.79 -3.03
CA ALA A 11 6.90 1.05 -3.08
C ALA A 11 5.70 1.97 -3.35
N VAL A 12 5.67 3.19 -2.78
CA VAL A 12 4.65 4.20 -3.12
C VAL A 12 4.74 4.61 -4.60
N ALA A 13 5.95 4.86 -5.11
CA ALA A 13 6.15 5.23 -6.50
C ALA A 13 5.71 4.12 -7.45
N LEU A 14 6.02 2.86 -7.12
CA LEU A 14 5.61 1.69 -7.89
C LEU A 14 4.09 1.56 -7.92
N ASP A 15 3.42 1.62 -6.76
CA ASP A 15 1.97 1.55 -6.66
C ASP A 15 1.29 2.64 -7.51
N TRP A 16 1.70 3.91 -7.35
CA TRP A 16 1.18 5.01 -8.17
C TRP A 16 1.44 4.84 -9.66
N SER A 17 2.63 4.36 -10.05
CA SER A 17 2.94 4.13 -11.47
C SER A 17 2.00 3.11 -12.09
N THR A 18 1.71 2.02 -11.37
CA THR A 18 0.78 0.98 -11.85
C THR A 18 -0.65 1.49 -11.92
N LYS A 19 -1.12 2.25 -10.92
CA LYS A 19 -2.44 2.89 -10.97
C LYS A 19 -2.54 3.90 -12.11
N ALA A 20 -1.49 4.68 -12.38
CA ALA A 20 -1.46 5.62 -13.49
C ALA A 20 -1.61 4.91 -14.85
N LEU A 21 -0.95 3.76 -15.03
CA LEU A 21 -1.11 2.94 -16.24
C LEU A 21 -2.53 2.39 -16.39
N VAL A 22 -3.14 1.95 -15.28
CA VAL A 22 -4.53 1.48 -15.27
C VAL A 22 -5.47 2.62 -15.67
N MET A 23 -5.33 3.80 -15.07
CA MET A 23 -6.18 4.97 -15.35
C MET A 23 -5.98 5.52 -16.76
N ALA A 24 -4.78 5.40 -17.33
CA ALA A 24 -4.48 5.78 -18.71
C ALA A 24 -4.97 4.74 -19.75
N GLY A 25 -5.60 3.66 -19.31
CA GLY A 25 -6.16 2.63 -20.20
C GLY A 25 -5.13 1.69 -20.82
N TYR A 26 -3.87 1.75 -20.39
CA TYR A 26 -2.79 0.89 -20.90
C TYR A 26 -2.83 -0.54 -20.35
N MET A 27 -3.68 -0.83 -19.35
CA MET A 27 -3.93 -2.17 -18.84
C MET A 27 -5.32 -2.69 -19.26
N PRO A 28 -5.49 -3.21 -20.49
CA PRO A 28 -6.79 -3.43 -21.12
C PRO A 28 -7.60 -4.64 -20.60
N LYS A 29 -7.04 -5.45 -19.69
CA LYS A 29 -7.67 -6.72 -19.24
C LYS A 29 -8.41 -6.64 -17.90
N LEU A 30 -8.48 -5.47 -17.29
CA LEU A 30 -9.04 -5.31 -15.95
C LEU A 30 -10.49 -4.85 -16.05
N GLY A 31 -11.39 -5.83 -16.06
CA GLY A 31 -12.83 -5.58 -16.14
C GLY A 31 -13.36 -4.74 -14.97
N ARG A 32 -14.59 -4.22 -15.11
CA ARG A 32 -15.30 -3.35 -14.14
C ARG A 32 -15.47 -3.93 -12.71
N ARG A 33 -15.04 -5.18 -12.47
CA ARG A 33 -14.99 -5.83 -11.14
C ARG A 33 -13.83 -5.35 -10.27
N CYS A 34 -12.82 -4.70 -10.86
CA CYS A 34 -11.62 -4.26 -10.16
C CYS A 34 -11.81 -2.92 -9.41
N PHE A 35 -13.00 -2.32 -9.51
CA PHE A 35 -13.40 -1.20 -8.65
C PHE A 35 -14.45 -1.74 -7.66
N ARG A 36 -14.03 -2.17 -6.47
CA ARG A 36 -14.90 -2.74 -5.43
C ARG A 36 -14.50 -2.08 -4.09
N HIS A 37 -15.34 -1.68 -3.13
CA HIS A 37 -16.78 -1.69 -2.86
C HIS A 37 -17.08 -0.50 -1.89
N PRO A 38 -18.32 0.01 -1.81
CA PRO A 38 -18.79 1.06 -0.89
C PRO A 38 -18.82 0.63 0.59
N LEU A 39 -17.67 0.49 1.24
CA LEU A 39 -17.62 0.93 2.63
C LEU A 39 -17.65 2.46 2.53
N GLY A 40 -18.83 3.03 2.80
CA GLY A 40 -19.15 4.43 2.49
C GLY A 40 -17.97 5.35 2.77
N LYS A 41 -17.69 6.26 1.83
CA LYS A 41 -16.55 7.21 1.82
C LYS A 41 -16.02 7.43 3.24
N PHE A 42 -14.93 6.76 3.61
CA PHE A 42 -14.26 7.07 4.85
C PHE A 42 -13.97 8.58 4.87
N PRO A 43 -14.28 9.29 5.96
CA PRO A 43 -14.04 10.72 6.01
C PRO A 43 -12.56 10.96 5.69
N PRO A 44 -12.22 11.88 4.75
CA PRO A 44 -10.84 12.12 4.34
C PRO A 44 -9.92 12.43 5.52
N GLY A 45 -10.44 13.11 6.55
CA GLY A 45 -9.73 13.40 7.79
C GLY A 45 -9.37 12.14 8.60
N LEU A 46 -10.26 11.16 8.68
CA LEU A 46 -9.97 9.88 9.36
C LEU A 46 -8.93 9.08 8.58
N THR A 47 -9.07 9.00 7.26
CA THR A 47 -8.11 8.29 6.41
C THR A 47 -6.72 8.91 6.52
N ALA A 48 -6.62 10.25 6.45
CA ALA A 48 -5.36 10.96 6.63
C ALA A 48 -4.75 10.72 8.03
N ALA A 49 -5.58 10.73 9.08
CA ALA A 49 -5.12 10.45 10.44
C ALA A 49 -4.55 9.03 10.59
N LEU A 50 -5.18 8.03 9.99
CA LEU A 50 -4.68 6.65 10.00
C LEU A 50 -3.36 6.52 9.24
N ILE A 51 -3.25 7.12 8.04
CA ILE A 51 -2.00 7.14 7.27
C ILE A 51 -0.87 7.78 8.09
N ILE A 52 -1.14 8.93 8.73
CA ILE A 52 -0.15 9.63 9.56
C ILE A 52 0.26 8.74 10.74
N LEU A 53 -0.70 8.09 11.40
CA LEU A 53 -0.43 7.19 12.51
C LEU A 53 0.46 6.03 12.08
N ASP A 54 0.09 5.33 11.01
CA ASP A 54 0.83 4.17 10.48
C ASP A 54 2.27 4.54 10.10
N VAL A 55 2.45 5.63 9.36
CA VAL A 55 3.78 6.13 8.97
C VAL A 55 4.57 6.58 10.19
N SER A 56 3.95 7.24 11.17
CA SER A 56 4.64 7.69 12.38
C SER A 56 5.12 6.52 13.24
N LEU A 57 4.29 5.47 13.37
CA LEU A 57 4.64 4.26 14.11
C LEU A 57 5.74 3.48 13.39
N ALA A 58 5.63 3.30 12.07
CA ALA A 58 6.65 2.63 11.28
C ALA A 58 7.98 3.40 11.30
N PHE A 59 7.92 4.73 11.26
CA PHE A 59 9.08 5.60 11.37
C PHE A 59 9.73 5.50 12.75
N ALA A 60 8.96 5.58 13.84
CA ALA A 60 9.48 5.40 15.19
C ALA A 60 10.14 4.02 15.36
N ALA A 61 9.48 2.96 14.88
CA ALA A 61 10.04 1.60 14.90
C ALA A 61 11.34 1.50 14.07
N SER A 62 11.48 2.29 13.00
CA SER A 62 12.68 2.27 12.15
C SER A 62 13.98 2.71 12.87
N PHE A 63 13.89 3.41 14.01
CA PHE A 63 15.07 3.81 14.80
C PHE A 63 15.62 2.70 15.69
N ILE A 64 14.78 1.75 16.08
CA ILE A 64 15.13 0.66 16.99
C ILE A 64 15.25 -0.69 16.28
N SER A 65 14.94 -0.72 14.98
CA SER A 65 14.84 -1.93 14.16
C SER A 65 16.08 -2.17 13.29
N SER A 66 16.37 -3.44 12.99
CA SER A 66 17.42 -3.84 12.04
C SER A 66 17.12 -3.35 10.61
N PRO A 67 18.13 -3.25 9.71
CA PRO A 67 17.89 -2.85 8.31
C PRO A 67 16.86 -3.73 7.59
N ALA A 68 16.85 -5.04 7.85
CA ALA A 68 15.87 -5.97 7.28
C ALA A 68 14.45 -5.64 7.75
N LEU A 69 14.28 -5.39 9.05
CA LEU A 69 12.99 -4.99 9.61
C LEU A 69 12.57 -3.60 9.13
N GLN A 70 13.52 -2.68 8.90
CA GLN A 70 13.25 -1.38 8.29
C GLN A 70 12.69 -1.50 6.86
N VAL A 71 13.20 -2.42 6.05
CA VAL A 71 12.65 -2.72 4.71
C VAL A 71 11.23 -3.29 4.84
N ALA A 72 11.03 -4.24 5.76
CA ALA A 72 9.72 -4.85 5.98
C ALA A 72 8.65 -3.84 6.42
N LEU A 73 8.99 -2.97 7.38
CA LEU A 73 8.13 -1.87 7.84
C LEU A 73 7.90 -0.83 6.73
N GLY A 74 8.93 -0.52 5.94
CA GLY A 74 8.82 0.39 4.79
C GLY A 74 7.85 -0.11 3.73
N LEU A 75 7.86 -1.42 3.43
CA LEU A 75 6.90 -2.05 2.50
C LEU A 75 5.47 -1.96 3.02
N ALA A 76 5.24 -2.32 4.29
CA ALA A 76 3.91 -2.29 4.87
C ALA A 76 3.35 -0.87 4.97
N ALA A 77 4.17 0.08 5.43
CA ALA A 77 3.79 1.49 5.48
C ALA A 77 3.50 2.07 4.08
N ALA A 78 4.30 1.72 3.06
CA ALA A 78 4.08 2.19 1.70
C ALA A 78 2.75 1.71 1.12
N GLY A 79 2.39 0.45 1.35
CA GLY A 79 1.11 -0.08 0.87
C GLY A 79 -0.08 0.56 1.59
N ALA A 80 0.01 0.77 2.92
CA ALA A 80 -1.02 1.49 3.67
C ALA A 80 -1.22 2.93 3.15
N VAL A 81 -0.11 3.65 2.89
CA VAL A 81 -0.13 4.99 2.29
C VAL A 81 -0.77 4.97 0.89
N GLY A 82 -0.38 4.03 0.02
CA GLY A 82 -0.92 3.90 -1.34
C GLY A 82 -2.44 3.75 -1.37
N ASN A 83 -2.96 2.80 -0.58
CA ASN A 83 -4.41 2.58 -0.45
C ASN A 83 -5.14 3.76 0.23
N GLY A 84 -4.52 4.39 1.22
CA GLY A 84 -5.09 5.56 1.88
C GLY A 84 -5.20 6.79 0.96
N VAL A 85 -4.20 7.01 0.10
CA VAL A 85 -4.24 8.08 -0.93
C VAL A 85 -5.37 7.84 -1.92
N ASP A 86 -5.59 6.58 -2.31
CA ASP A 86 -6.69 6.19 -3.18
C ASP A 86 -8.06 6.52 -2.57
N GLN A 87 -8.24 6.19 -1.29
CA GLN A 87 -9.47 6.49 -0.56
C GLN A 87 -9.79 8.00 -0.58
N ILE A 88 -8.76 8.85 -0.46
CA ILE A 88 -8.91 10.32 -0.49
C ILE A 88 -9.21 10.83 -1.90
N ARG A 89 -8.51 10.33 -2.92
CA ARG A 89 -8.60 10.85 -4.30
C ARG A 89 -9.80 10.31 -5.08
N HIS A 90 -10.09 9.02 -4.90
CA HIS A 90 -11.06 8.29 -5.72
C HIS A 90 -12.29 7.85 -4.92
N GLY A 91 -12.30 8.05 -3.60
CA GLY A 91 -13.40 7.65 -2.71
C GLY A 91 -13.48 6.14 -2.46
N GLY A 92 -12.43 5.41 -2.83
CA GLY A 92 -12.30 3.96 -2.72
C GLY A 92 -10.92 3.51 -3.19
N VAL A 93 -10.58 2.25 -2.93
CA VAL A 93 -9.32 1.64 -3.36
C VAL A 93 -9.44 1.12 -4.79
N LEU A 94 -8.43 1.41 -5.64
CA LEU A 94 -8.34 0.83 -6.97
C LEU A 94 -7.64 -0.52 -6.91
N ASP A 95 -8.40 -1.59 -7.11
CA ASP A 95 -7.87 -2.93 -7.32
C ASP A 95 -7.64 -3.16 -8.80
N PHE A 96 -6.61 -3.90 -9.18
CA PHE A 96 -6.29 -4.07 -10.60
C PHE A 96 -5.47 -5.34 -10.90
N ILE A 97 -5.39 -6.29 -9.99
CA ILE A 97 -4.74 -7.58 -10.23
C ILE A 97 -5.80 -8.67 -10.05
N ASP A 98 -6.28 -9.24 -11.16
CA ASP A 98 -7.29 -10.30 -11.17
C ASP A 98 -6.66 -11.64 -11.61
N LEU A 99 -6.45 -12.54 -10.64
CA LEU A 99 -5.93 -13.89 -10.89
C LEU A 99 -7.05 -14.93 -11.11
N LYS A 100 -8.32 -14.52 -11.14
CA LYS A 100 -9.55 -15.35 -11.27
C LYS A 100 -9.84 -16.34 -10.14
N VAL A 101 -8.82 -17.00 -9.59
CA VAL A 101 -8.92 -17.98 -8.49
C VAL A 101 -8.62 -17.36 -7.12
N TRP A 102 -8.19 -16.11 -7.09
CA TRP A 102 -7.83 -15.34 -5.91
C TRP A 102 -8.62 -14.02 -5.91
N PRO A 103 -8.95 -13.44 -4.74
CA PRO A 103 -9.53 -12.10 -4.66
C PRO A 103 -8.72 -11.08 -5.47
N VAL A 104 -9.39 -10.09 -6.06
CA VAL A 104 -8.70 -8.99 -6.77
C VAL A 104 -7.95 -8.15 -5.74
N PHE A 105 -6.72 -7.73 -6.07
CA PHE A 105 -5.87 -6.93 -5.20
C PHE A 105 -5.06 -5.90 -6.00
N ASN A 106 -4.25 -5.09 -5.33
CA ASN A 106 -3.32 -4.15 -5.96
C ASN A 106 -1.88 -4.27 -5.43
N ILE A 107 -0.99 -3.41 -5.94
CA ILE A 107 0.42 -3.40 -5.51
C ILE A 107 0.56 -3.00 -4.04
N ALA A 108 -0.26 -2.08 -3.54
CA ALA A 108 -0.31 -1.73 -2.13
C ALA A 108 -0.65 -2.92 -1.22
N ASP A 109 -1.62 -3.76 -1.57
CA ASP A 109 -1.97 -4.97 -0.81
C ASP A 109 -0.82 -5.97 -0.80
N ALA A 110 -0.17 -6.16 -1.95
CA ALA A 110 1.00 -7.03 -2.06
C ALA A 110 2.17 -6.51 -1.21
N ALA A 111 2.38 -5.19 -1.17
CA ALA A 111 3.39 -4.55 -0.33
C ALA A 111 3.10 -4.72 1.17
N ILE A 112 1.84 -4.58 1.59
CA ILE A 112 1.40 -4.85 2.97
C ILE A 112 1.70 -6.30 3.34
N VAL A 113 1.20 -7.27 2.57
CA VAL A 113 1.37 -8.69 2.88
C VAL A 113 2.85 -9.07 2.92
N THR A 114 3.62 -8.65 1.92
CA THR A 114 5.06 -8.95 1.86
C THR A 114 5.81 -8.30 3.01
N GLY A 115 5.52 -7.03 3.33
CA GLY A 115 6.11 -6.32 4.45
C GLY A 115 5.79 -6.98 5.79
N THR A 116 4.54 -7.38 6.02
CA THR A 116 4.13 -8.09 7.23
C THR A 116 4.83 -9.45 7.36
N VAL A 117 4.88 -10.25 6.29
CA VAL A 117 5.56 -11.55 6.30
C VAL A 117 7.06 -11.39 6.60
N LEU A 118 7.73 -10.44 5.93
CA LEU A 118 9.14 -10.15 6.18
C LEU A 118 9.39 -9.67 7.62
N ALA A 119 8.50 -8.83 8.15
CA ALA A 119 8.60 -8.36 9.54
C ALA A 119 8.46 -9.53 10.50
N SER A 120 7.46 -10.41 10.31
CA SER A 120 7.28 -11.60 11.12
C SER A 120 8.49 -12.52 11.11
N ILE A 121 9.10 -12.77 9.94
CA ILE A 121 10.31 -13.60 9.83
C ILE A 121 11.50 -12.95 10.53
N THR A 122 11.62 -11.61 10.45
CA THR A 122 12.76 -10.89 11.05
C THR A 122 12.64 -10.73 12.57
N LEU A 123 11.44 -10.91 13.12
CA LEU A 123 11.16 -10.81 14.57
C LEU A 123 11.31 -12.15 15.31
N ILE A 124 11.43 -13.26 14.58
CA ILE A 124 11.72 -14.61 15.12
C ILE A 124 13.23 -14.77 15.30
#